data_AF-A0A075FU85-F1
#
_entry.id   AF-A0A075FU85-F1
#
_cell.length_a   1.000
_cell.length_b   1.000
_cell.length_c   1.000
_cell.angle_alpha   90.00
_cell.angle_beta   90.00
_cell.angle_gamma   90.00
#
_symmetry.space_group_name_H-M   'P 1'
#
loop_
_entity.id
_entity.type
_entity.pdbx_description
1 polymer ?
#
loop_
_entity_poly.entity_id
_entity_poly.type
_entity_poly.pdbx_seq_one_letter_code
_entity_poly.pdbx_strand_id
1 'polypeptide(L)' 'MLNDIMATAYCVKCREKREIKDPQETTLKNGRPALKGTCPECGTNVFRIGKP' A
#
# COMPACT_ATOMS: atom_id res chain seq x y z
N MET A 1 -11.79 7.56 -16.07
CA MET A 1 -12.45 6.35 -15.54
C MET A 1 -11.71 6.00 -14.26
N LEU A 2 -12.29 6.38 -13.12
CA LEU A 2 -11.65 6.31 -11.80
C LEU A 2 -11.74 4.88 -11.28
N ASN A 3 -10.67 4.11 -11.44
CA ASN A 3 -10.44 2.94 -10.61
C ASN A 3 -9.68 3.40 -9.35
N ASP A 4 -10.36 4.15 -8.48
CA ASP A 4 -9.99 4.27 -7.07
C ASP A 4 -10.22 2.90 -6.41
N ILE A 5 -9.37 1.94 -6.74
CA ILE A 5 -9.25 0.73 -5.95
C ILE A 5 -8.69 1.21 -4.62
N MET A 6 -9.55 1.32 -3.60
CA MET A 6 -9.20 1.60 -2.21
C MET A 6 -8.28 0.50 -1.71
N ALA A 7 -7.03 0.54 -2.15
CA ALA A 7 -6.05 -0.49 -1.89
C ALA A 7 -5.69 -0.36 -0.41
N THR A 8 -5.94 -1.43 0.33
CA THR A 8 -5.60 -1.49 1.75
C THR A 8 -4.32 -2.30 1.95
N ALA A 9 -3.52 -1.88 2.92
CA ALA A 9 -2.35 -2.60 3.38
C ALA A 9 -2.36 -2.71 4.90
N TYR A 10 -1.73 -3.75 5.42
CA TYR A 10 -1.52 -3.88 6.86
C TYR A 10 -0.42 -2.93 7.31
N CYS A 11 -0.77 -1.98 8.19
CA CYS A 11 0.20 -1.08 8.79
C CYS A 11 0.80 -1.75 10.02
N VAL A 12 2.10 -2.03 9.98
CA VAL A 12 2.82 -2.69 11.09
C VAL A 12 2.91 -1.84 12.35
N LYS A 13 2.81 -0.51 12.23
CA LYS A 13 2.82 0.41 13.37
C LYS A 13 1.46 0.50 14.06
N CYS A 14 0.39 0.60 13.28
CA CYS A 14 -0.99 0.61 13.80
C CYS A 14 -1.52 -0.80 14.12
N ARG A 15 -0.88 -1.84 13.58
CA ARG A 15 -1.28 -3.26 13.68
C ARG A 15 -2.68 -3.55 13.12
N GLU A 16 -3.08 -2.79 12.11
CA GLU A 16 -4.41 -2.88 11.49
C GLU A 16 -4.30 -2.67 9.97
N LYS A 17 -5.32 -3.13 9.22
CA LYS A 17 -5.46 -2.80 7.80
C LYS A 17 -5.89 -1.35 7.65
N ARG A 18 -5.21 -0.61 6.79
CA ARG A 18 -5.49 0.80 6.49
C ARG A 18 -5.47 1.03 4.99
N GLU A 19 -6.15 2.06 4.54
CA GLU A 19 -6.01 2.56 3.17
C GLU A 19 -4.58 3.00 2.91
N ILE A 20 -4.14 2.79 1.67
CA ILE A 20 -2.84 3.26 1.21
C ILE A 20 -3.03 4.68 0.68
N LYS A 21 -2.46 5.66 1.39
CA LYS A 21 -2.39 7.05 0.91
C LYS A 21 -1.31 7.16 -0.17
N ASP A 22 -1.60 7.91 -1.23
CA ASP A 22 -0.72 8.15 -2.38
C ASP A 22 -0.15 6.85 -2.97
N PRO A 23 -1.01 5.90 -3.39
CA PRO A 23 -0.56 4.60 -3.87
C PRO A 23 0.22 4.71 -5.17
N GLN A 24 1.35 4.01 -5.23
CA GLN A 24 2.26 3.94 -6.38
C GLN A 24 2.63 2.48 -6.65
N GLU A 25 2.58 2.07 -7.91
CA GLU A 25 3.08 0.76 -8.32
C GLU A 25 4.60 0.70 -8.17
N THR A 26 5.11 -0.38 -7.60
CA THR A 26 6.54 -0.63 -7.44
C THR A 26 6.84 -2.11 -7.63
N THR A 27 8.06 -2.43 -8.03
CA THR A 27 8.57 -3.80 -7.99
C THR A 27 9.45 -3.95 -6.76
N LEU A 28 9.21 -4.98 -5.95
CA LEU A 28 10.04 -5.29 -4.79
C LEU A 28 11.39 -5.89 -5.24
N LYS A 29 12.37 -5.91 -4.34
CA LYS A 29 13.72 -6.46 -4.63
C LYS A 29 13.72 -7.92 -5.11
N ASN A 30 12.68 -8.69 -4.77
CA ASN A 30 12.49 -10.07 -5.21
C ASN A 30 11.71 -10.19 -6.54
N GLY A 31 11.54 -9.09 -7.28
CA GLY A 31 10.87 -9.07 -8.58
C GLY A 31 9.33 -9.07 -8.53
N ARG A 32 8.71 -9.14 -7.34
CA ARG A 32 7.25 -9.18 -7.21
C ARG A 32 6.65 -7.78 -7.35
N PRO A 33 5.57 -7.60 -8.15
CA PRO A 33 4.83 -6.34 -8.18
C PRO A 33 4.14 -6.09 -6.84
N ALA A 34 4.10 -4.83 -6.44
CA ALA A 34 3.45 -4.36 -5.23
C ALA A 34 2.93 -2.93 -5.43
N LEU A 35 1.97 -2.55 -4.60
CA LEU A 35 1.56 -1.17 -4.42
C LEU A 35 2.21 -0.63 -3.15
N LYS A 36 2.90 0.50 -3.25
CA LYS A 36 3.52 1.22 -2.14
C LYS A 36 2.73 2.49 -1.86
N GLY A 37 2.61 2.88 -0.60
CA GLY A 37 2.21 4.23 -0.25
C GLY A 37 2.43 4.47 1.24
N THR A 38 1.61 5.34 1.82
CA THR A 38 1.78 5.79 3.20
C THR A 38 0.54 5.48 4.03
N CYS A 39 0.73 5.09 5.29
CA CYS A 39 -0.36 4.99 6.24
C CYS A 39 -0.86 6.41 6.62
N PRO A 40 -2.15 6.74 6.43
CA PRO A 40 -2.66 8.09 6.72
C PRO A 40 -2.62 8.42 8.21
N GLU A 41 -2.64 7.43 9.10
CA GLU A 41 -2.66 7.62 10.55
C GLU A 41 -1.29 7.91 11.16
N CYS A 42 -0.27 7.15 10.76
CA CYS A 42 1.05 7.17 11.41
C CYS A 42 2.20 7.57 10.47
N GLY A 43 1.92 7.84 9.20
CA GLY A 43 2.92 8.27 8.21
C GLY A 43 3.94 7.19 7.81
N THR A 44 3.80 5.95 8.30
CA THR A 44 4.73 4.87 7.95
C THR A 44 4.44 4.33 6.54
N ASN A 45 5.49 3.98 5.80
CA ASN A 45 5.35 3.32 4.50
C ASN A 45 4.63 1.97 4.64
N VAL A 46 3.65 1.74 3.78
CA VAL A 46 2.89 0.50 3.68
C VAL A 46 2.98 -0.08 2.27
N PHE A 47 2.92 -1.40 2.18
CA PHE A 47 3.02 -2.14 0.93
C PHE A 47 1.91 -3.20 0.82
N ARG A 48 1.26 -3.30 -0.33
CA ARG A 48 0.38 -4.41 -0.71
C ARG A 48 1.05 -5.20 -1.83
N ILE A 49 1.38 -6.46 -1.58
CA ILE A 49 2.03 -7.32 -2.57
C ILE A 49 0.97 -7.87 -3.53
N GLY A 50 1.25 -7.83 -4.84
CA GLY A 50 0.33 -8.24 -5.90
C GLY A 50 -0.18 -7.05 -6.72
N LYS A 51 -0.87 -7.37 -7.81
CA LYS A 51 -1.65 -6.37 -8.58
C LYS A 51 -2.93 -6.02 -7.81
N PRO A 52 -3.46 -4.79 -7.94
CA PRO A 52 -4.71 -4.37 -7.30
C PRO A 52 -5.85 -5.38 -7.45
#